data_AF-A0A1Q5ATK0-F1
#
_entry.id   AF-A0A1Q5ATK0-F1
#
_cell.length_a   1.000
_cell.length_b   1.000
_cell.length_c   1.000
_cell.angle_alpha   90.00
_cell.angle_beta   90.00
_cell.angle_gamma   90.00
#
_symmetry.space_group_name_H-M   'P 1'
#
loop_
_entity.id
_entity.type
_entity.pdbx_description
1 polymer ?
#
loop_
_entity_poly.entity_id
_entity_poly.type
_entity_poly.pdbx_seq_one_letter_code
_entity_poly.pdbx_strand_id
1 'polypeptide(L)'
;MPNGVQAQVPVLYVADADAARRFYEVFGYAELRTGGDGESRWSYLQCGELTLLLAAITPRLVTVELPLLIYLYVDDLTATIDRLTAAGYAVERSGYPEHAPGGECRTTDPDGNVVLFGQRRAVPEQARSPEADKEVRFSLIREAAERVRQHGGAPARCQIGGPRGEACPEPAEVKLADSWGDTVWGCLAHADETLLNARGAFLANEDGQGLGAFLRNRQASPTARTGAARRQRRPS
;
A
#
# COMPACT_ATOMS: atom_id res chain seq x y z
N MET A 1 7.65 33.60 -9.41
CA MET A 1 8.29 32.54 -8.60
C MET A 1 7.17 31.67 -8.05
N PRO A 2 7.21 30.35 -8.21
CA PRO A 2 6.20 29.48 -7.61
C PRO A 2 6.36 29.53 -6.08
N ASN A 3 5.35 30.08 -5.39
CA ASN A 3 5.35 30.31 -3.94
C ASN A 3 4.59 29.19 -3.20
N GLY A 4 4.70 27.95 -3.69
CA GLY A 4 3.90 26.80 -3.26
C GLY A 4 4.72 25.49 -3.26
N VAL A 5 4.04 24.36 -3.08
CA VAL A 5 4.67 23.02 -3.01
C VAL A 5 5.50 22.77 -4.27
N GLN A 6 6.78 22.39 -4.07
CA GLN A 6 7.72 22.18 -5.17
C GLN A 6 8.01 20.69 -5.44
N ALA A 7 7.73 19.82 -4.47
CA ALA A 7 7.92 18.37 -4.60
C ALA A 7 6.99 17.61 -3.65
N GLN A 8 6.68 16.37 -4.03
CA GLN A 8 6.04 15.38 -3.17
C GLN A 8 6.98 14.18 -3.08
N VAL A 9 7.19 13.65 -1.88
CA VAL A 9 8.07 12.52 -1.63
C VAL A 9 7.27 11.42 -0.95
N PRO A 10 7.12 10.23 -1.57
CA PRO A 10 6.59 9.06 -0.88
C PRO A 10 7.52 8.66 0.28
N VAL A 11 6.93 8.33 1.42
CA VAL A 11 7.67 7.89 2.61
C VAL A 11 7.26 6.46 2.95
N LEU A 12 8.26 5.58 3.00
CA LEU A 12 8.12 4.18 3.42
C LEU A 12 8.63 4.03 4.86
N TYR A 13 7.75 3.61 5.75
CA TYR A 13 8.16 3.17 7.07
C TYR A 13 8.64 1.72 6.98
N VAL A 14 9.93 1.51 7.24
CA VAL A 14 10.62 0.25 7.04
C VAL A 14 11.20 -0.27 8.35
N ALA A 15 11.28 -1.59 8.49
CA ALA A 15 11.88 -2.23 9.65
C ALA A 15 13.41 -2.06 9.65
N ASP A 16 14.04 -2.13 8.48
CA ASP A 16 15.47 -1.94 8.28
C ASP A 16 15.72 -1.05 7.06
N ALA A 17 16.20 0.17 7.31
CA ALA A 17 16.49 1.15 6.26
C ALA A 17 17.60 0.69 5.30
N ASP A 18 18.58 -0.08 5.76
CA ASP A 18 19.65 -0.60 4.90
C ASP A 18 19.17 -1.74 4.01
N ALA A 19 18.33 -2.64 4.54
CA ALA A 19 17.73 -3.71 3.76
C ALA A 19 16.81 -3.14 2.67
N ALA A 20 15.94 -2.19 3.02
CA ALA A 20 15.07 -1.52 2.07
C ALA A 20 15.88 -0.73 1.03
N ARG A 21 16.94 0.00 1.43
CA ARG A 21 17.80 0.73 0.49
C ARG A 21 18.40 -0.21 -0.57
N ARG A 22 19.00 -1.33 -0.15
CA ARG A 22 19.59 -2.32 -1.08
C ARG A 22 18.58 -2.85 -2.08
N PHE A 23 17.33 -3.04 -1.68
CA PHE A 23 16.26 -3.45 -2.58
C PHE A 23 15.96 -2.37 -3.63
N TYR A 24 15.75 -1.12 -3.22
CA TYR A 24 15.44 -0.03 -4.16
C TYR A 24 16.62 0.35 -5.06
N GLU A 25 17.86 0.10 -4.64
CA GLU A 25 19.06 0.24 -5.49
C GLU A 25 19.02 -0.65 -6.74
N VAL A 26 18.35 -1.82 -6.68
CA VAL A 26 18.19 -2.71 -7.85
C VAL A 26 17.37 -2.04 -8.98
N PHE A 27 16.47 -1.12 -8.60
CA PHE A 27 15.70 -0.28 -9.53
C PHE A 27 16.47 0.96 -10.00
N GLY A 28 17.71 1.15 -9.56
CA GLY A 28 18.57 2.27 -9.96
C GLY A 28 18.50 3.50 -9.05
N TYR A 29 17.80 3.41 -7.91
CA TYR A 29 17.87 4.47 -6.89
C TYR A 29 19.26 4.50 -6.24
N ALA A 30 19.72 5.69 -5.88
CA ALA A 30 20.94 5.90 -5.09
C ALA A 30 20.63 6.71 -3.83
N GLU A 31 21.34 6.43 -2.72
CA GLU A 31 21.24 7.23 -1.50
C GLU A 31 21.87 8.60 -1.71
N LEU A 32 21.05 9.66 -1.59
CA LEU A 32 21.50 11.04 -1.71
C LEU A 32 21.87 11.62 -0.34
N ARG A 33 21.04 11.33 0.67
CA ARG A 33 21.22 11.81 2.05
C ARG A 33 20.73 10.75 3.01
N THR A 34 21.35 10.73 4.18
CA THR A 34 21.00 9.80 5.25
C THR A 34 21.17 10.51 6.59
N GLY A 35 20.48 10.04 7.61
CA GLY A 35 20.57 10.59 8.95
C GLY A 35 19.86 9.70 9.97
N GLY A 36 20.08 10.00 11.25
CA GLY A 36 19.52 9.20 12.33
C GLY A 36 20.33 9.32 13.62
N ASP A 37 19.74 8.85 14.70
CA ASP A 37 20.26 8.91 16.07
C ASP A 37 20.03 7.60 16.82
N GLY A 38 20.51 6.49 16.25
CA GLY A 38 20.51 5.15 16.88
C GLY A 38 19.12 4.48 16.95
N GLU A 39 18.13 5.17 17.51
CA GLU A 39 16.74 4.72 17.60
C GLU A 39 15.93 5.06 16.34
N SER A 40 16.37 6.06 15.58
CA SER A 40 15.78 6.42 14.29
C SER A 40 16.83 6.47 13.19
N ARG A 41 16.43 6.13 11.97
CA ARG A 41 17.23 6.27 10.76
C ARG A 41 16.37 6.61 9.57
N TRP A 42 16.85 7.45 8.68
CA TRP A 42 16.21 7.71 7.41
C TRP A 42 17.22 7.76 6.27
N SER A 43 16.77 7.40 5.08
CA SER A 43 17.56 7.42 3.85
C SER A 43 16.73 8.03 2.72
N TYR A 44 17.23 9.11 2.14
CA TYR A 44 16.62 9.83 1.03
C TYR A 44 17.24 9.33 -0.27
N LEU A 45 16.45 8.58 -1.04
CA LEU A 45 16.87 7.96 -2.29
C LEU A 45 16.43 8.77 -3.50
N GLN A 46 17.23 8.70 -4.57
CA GLN A 46 16.95 9.38 -5.83
C GLN A 46 17.28 8.49 -7.05
N CYS A 47 16.40 8.51 -8.06
CA CYS A 47 16.63 7.95 -9.39
C CYS A 47 16.17 8.97 -10.43
N GLY A 48 17.09 9.74 -11.01
CA GLY A 48 16.75 10.91 -11.83
C GLY A 48 15.95 11.93 -11.00
N GLU A 49 14.76 12.30 -11.48
CA GLU A 49 13.85 13.21 -10.76
C GLU A 49 12.96 12.49 -9.73
N LEU A 50 12.97 11.15 -9.70
CA LEU A 50 12.15 10.35 -8.77
C LEU A 50 12.83 10.30 -7.41
N THR A 51 12.06 10.52 -6.36
CA THR A 51 12.55 10.50 -4.97
C THR A 51 11.74 9.56 -4.10
N LEU A 52 12.39 8.95 -3.13
CA LEU A 52 11.80 8.04 -2.17
C LEU A 52 12.47 8.24 -0.81
N LEU A 53 11.69 8.35 0.27
CA LEU A 53 12.23 8.43 1.62
C LEU A 53 11.95 7.12 2.37
N LEU A 54 13.02 6.48 2.84
CA LEU A 54 12.94 5.35 3.77
C LEU A 54 13.09 5.87 5.19
N ALA A 55 12.22 5.45 6.10
CA ALA A 55 12.26 5.82 7.51
C ALA A 55 12.13 4.57 8.40
N ALA A 56 13.12 4.33 9.24
CA ALA A 56 13.13 3.27 10.24
C ALA A 56 13.17 3.88 11.65
N ILE A 57 12.33 3.35 12.55
CA ILE A 57 12.27 3.77 13.95
C ILE A 57 12.19 2.51 14.81
N THR A 58 12.97 2.47 15.89
CA THR A 58 13.06 1.36 16.83
C THR A 58 12.59 1.81 18.22
N PRO A 59 11.58 1.14 18.83
CA PRO A 59 10.76 0.08 18.25
C PRO A 59 9.82 0.60 17.15
N ARG A 60 9.34 -0.30 16.28
CA ARG A 60 8.49 0.07 15.13
C ARG A 60 7.22 0.77 15.61
N LEU A 61 7.03 2.03 15.18
CA LEU A 61 5.86 2.83 15.58
C LEU A 61 4.58 2.42 14.84
N VAL A 62 4.70 1.91 13.62
CA VAL A 62 3.55 1.56 12.76
C VAL A 62 3.80 0.21 12.11
N THR A 63 2.89 -0.73 12.35
CA THR A 63 2.73 -1.92 11.52
C THR A 63 1.67 -1.60 10.48
N VAL A 64 2.08 -1.43 9.22
CA VAL A 64 1.12 -1.12 8.16
C VAL A 64 0.32 -2.38 7.87
N GLU A 65 -0.99 -2.36 8.17
CA GLU A 65 -1.89 -3.52 7.98
C GLU A 65 -2.15 -3.81 6.50
N LEU A 66 -2.04 -2.79 5.63
CA LEU A 66 -2.17 -2.91 4.19
C LEU A 66 -0.84 -2.54 3.51
N PRO A 67 -0.23 -3.45 2.73
CA PRO A 67 1.03 -3.13 2.04
C PRO A 67 0.83 -1.94 1.10
N LEU A 68 1.75 -0.99 1.16
CA LEU A 68 1.76 0.10 0.19
C LEU A 68 1.98 -0.49 -1.20
N LEU A 69 1.21 -0.04 -2.19
CA LEU A 69 1.50 -0.31 -3.58
C LEU A 69 2.39 0.80 -4.12
N ILE A 70 3.57 0.43 -4.62
CA ILE A 70 4.42 1.31 -5.41
C ILE A 70 4.38 0.84 -6.85
N TYR A 71 4.02 1.74 -7.76
CA TYR A 71 4.05 1.46 -9.20
C TYR A 71 5.20 2.21 -9.85
N LEU A 72 6.12 1.49 -10.48
CA LEU A 72 7.28 2.03 -11.18
C LEU A 72 7.15 1.80 -12.69
N TYR A 73 7.54 2.78 -13.48
CA TYR A 73 7.82 2.55 -14.89
C TYR A 73 9.31 2.33 -15.09
N VAL A 74 9.66 1.28 -15.81
CA VAL A 74 11.04 0.95 -16.17
C VAL A 74 11.21 0.98 -17.69
N ASP A 75 12.42 1.34 -18.13
CA ASP A 75 12.73 1.43 -19.55
C ASP A 75 12.88 0.05 -20.20
N ASP A 76 13.51 -0.88 -19.48
CA ASP A 76 13.73 -2.27 -19.89
C ASP A 76 13.27 -3.22 -18.77
N LEU A 77 12.11 -3.83 -19.01
CA LEU A 77 11.50 -4.78 -18.08
C LEU A 77 12.37 -6.03 -17.90
N THR A 78 12.92 -6.58 -18.98
CA THR A 78 13.71 -7.82 -18.94
C THR A 78 14.97 -7.61 -18.13
N ALA A 79 15.72 -6.54 -18.41
CA ALA A 79 16.92 -6.21 -17.65
C ALA A 79 16.61 -5.95 -16.17
N THR A 80 15.43 -5.41 -15.85
CA THR A 80 15.01 -5.18 -14.46
C THR A 80 14.67 -6.49 -13.74
N ILE A 81 13.97 -7.41 -14.41
CA ILE A 81 13.70 -8.76 -13.89
C ILE A 81 15.02 -9.47 -13.59
N ASP A 82 15.96 -9.46 -14.54
CA ASP A 82 17.26 -10.13 -14.38
C ASP A 82 18.02 -9.59 -13.17
N ARG A 83 18.04 -8.26 -12.95
CA ARG A 83 18.68 -7.65 -11.77
C ARG A 83 17.99 -8.07 -10.47
N LEU A 84 16.66 -8.10 -10.42
CA LEU A 84 15.90 -8.52 -9.23
C LEU A 84 16.14 -9.99 -8.90
N THR A 85 16.04 -10.87 -9.89
CA THR A 85 16.26 -12.30 -9.71
C THR A 85 17.71 -12.60 -9.33
N ALA A 86 18.69 -11.92 -9.93
CA ALA A 86 20.10 -12.05 -9.55
C ALA A 86 20.36 -11.59 -8.11
N ALA A 87 19.61 -10.60 -7.62
CA ALA A 87 19.65 -10.15 -6.23
C ALA A 87 18.84 -11.05 -5.26
N GLY A 88 18.18 -12.11 -5.77
CA GLY A 88 17.44 -13.09 -4.98
C GLY A 88 15.99 -12.71 -4.69
N TYR A 89 15.44 -11.69 -5.36
CA TYR A 89 14.03 -11.31 -5.20
C TYR A 89 13.12 -12.10 -6.15
N ALA A 90 11.99 -12.57 -5.64
CA ALA A 90 10.98 -13.26 -6.42
C ALA A 90 10.22 -12.26 -7.30
N VAL A 91 10.05 -12.60 -8.58
CA VAL A 91 9.34 -11.75 -9.55
C VAL A 91 8.24 -12.56 -10.21
N GLU A 92 7.04 -12.00 -10.22
CA GLU A 92 5.86 -12.56 -10.88
C GLU A 92 5.51 -11.70 -12.10
N ARG A 93 5.22 -12.34 -13.24
CA ARG A 93 4.77 -11.62 -14.45
C ARG A 93 3.25 -11.42 -14.40
N SER A 94 2.79 -10.20 -14.72
CA SER A 94 1.37 -9.81 -14.63
C SER A 94 0.68 -9.65 -15.99
N GLY A 95 1.41 -9.75 -17.10
CA GLY A 95 0.87 -9.61 -18.46
C GLY A 95 1.25 -8.30 -19.14
N TYR A 96 0.40 -7.85 -20.07
CA TYR A 96 0.61 -6.67 -20.93
C TYR A 96 -0.61 -5.73 -20.88
N PRO A 97 -0.87 -5.05 -19.73
CA PRO A 97 -2.02 -4.16 -19.61
C PRO A 97 -1.87 -2.90 -20.47
N GLU A 98 -2.98 -2.19 -20.72
CA GLU A 98 -3.01 -1.01 -21.58
C GLU A 98 -2.02 0.09 -21.12
N HIS A 99 -1.83 0.26 -19.81
CA HIS A 99 -0.90 1.25 -19.25
C HIS A 99 0.58 0.80 -19.27
N ALA A 100 0.85 -0.50 -19.46
CA ALA A 100 2.20 -1.07 -19.58
C ALA A 100 2.26 -2.10 -20.73
N PRO A 101 2.13 -1.66 -21.99
CA PRO A 101 2.05 -2.55 -23.14
C PRO A 101 3.38 -3.25 -23.47
N GLY A 102 4.49 -2.86 -22.82
CA GLY A 102 5.76 -3.58 -22.85
C GLY A 102 5.84 -4.75 -21.87
N GLY A 103 4.84 -4.88 -20.99
CA GLY A 103 4.75 -5.89 -19.95
C GLY A 103 4.74 -5.27 -18.56
N GLU A 104 4.21 -6.01 -17.60
CA GLU A 104 4.17 -5.67 -16.17
C GLU A 104 4.60 -6.87 -15.33
N CYS A 105 5.27 -6.59 -14.22
CA CYS A 105 5.68 -7.57 -13.22
C CYS A 105 5.42 -7.04 -11.80
N ARG A 106 5.45 -7.96 -10.84
CA ARG A 106 5.29 -7.74 -9.42
C ARG A 106 6.47 -8.32 -8.65
N THR A 107 6.88 -7.63 -7.61
CA THR A 107 7.74 -8.16 -6.53
C THR A 107 7.26 -7.60 -5.19
N THR A 108 7.86 -8.07 -4.10
CA THR A 108 7.63 -7.57 -2.74
C THR A 108 8.94 -7.02 -2.16
N ASP A 109 8.88 -5.88 -1.48
CA ASP A 109 10.02 -5.32 -0.76
C ASP A 109 10.25 -6.03 0.60
N PRO A 110 11.37 -5.79 1.31
CA PRO A 110 11.66 -6.47 2.57
C PRO A 110 10.61 -6.27 3.67
N ASP A 111 9.79 -5.22 3.58
CA ASP A 111 8.73 -4.89 4.53
C ASP A 111 7.36 -5.43 4.11
N GLY A 112 7.28 -6.14 2.99
CA GLY A 112 6.05 -6.73 2.49
C GLY A 112 5.24 -5.82 1.56
N ASN A 113 5.75 -4.62 1.21
CA ASN A 113 5.07 -3.73 0.28
C ASN A 113 5.12 -4.30 -1.14
N VAL A 114 4.04 -4.10 -1.90
CA VAL A 114 3.96 -4.59 -3.27
C VAL A 114 4.58 -3.54 -4.20
N VAL A 115 5.55 -3.96 -4.99
CA VAL A 115 6.14 -3.14 -6.06
C VAL A 115 5.73 -3.72 -7.40
N LEU A 116 4.83 -3.01 -8.08
CA LEU A 116 4.53 -3.24 -9.49
C LEU A 116 5.51 -2.44 -10.33
N PHE A 117 5.99 -3.05 -11.40
CA PHE A 117 6.84 -2.35 -12.34
C PHE A 117 6.52 -2.79 -13.76
N GLY A 118 6.35 -1.81 -14.65
CA GLY A 118 5.93 -2.06 -16.02
C GLY A 118 6.66 -1.17 -17.03
N GLN A 119 6.57 -1.55 -18.30
CA GLN A 119 7.23 -0.85 -19.39
C GLN A 119 6.19 -0.19 -20.30
N ARG A 120 6.27 1.14 -20.43
CA ARG A 120 5.32 1.92 -21.26
C ARG A 120 5.51 1.67 -22.75
N ARG A 121 6.75 1.36 -23.17
CA ARG A 121 7.05 1.08 -24.56
C ARG A 121 6.60 -0.33 -24.92
N ALA A 122 5.62 -0.42 -25.82
CA ALA A 122 5.15 -1.68 -26.36
C ALA A 122 6.29 -2.51 -26.96
N VAL A 123 6.22 -3.82 -26.74
CA VAL A 123 7.09 -4.80 -27.39
C VAL A 123 6.31 -5.53 -28.50
N PRO A 124 7.00 -6.01 -29.56
CA PRO A 124 6.37 -6.84 -30.58
C PRO A 124 5.67 -8.05 -29.96
N GLU A 125 4.54 -8.46 -30.52
CA GLU A 125 3.75 -9.59 -30.00
C GLU A 125 4.56 -10.88 -29.90
N GLN A 126 5.49 -11.11 -30.84
CA GLN A 126 6.38 -12.27 -30.85
C GLN A 126 7.39 -12.28 -29.70
N ALA A 127 7.70 -11.11 -29.13
CA ALA A 127 8.57 -10.97 -27.97
C ALA A 127 7.81 -11.08 -26.64
N ARG A 128 6.47 -11.22 -26.69
CA ARG A 128 5.67 -11.39 -25.48
C ARG A 128 5.87 -12.79 -24.91
N SER A 129 6.01 -12.88 -23.60
CA SER A 129 6.16 -14.17 -22.93
C SER A 129 4.80 -14.90 -22.90
N PRO A 130 4.70 -16.16 -23.37
CA PRO A 130 3.45 -16.90 -23.39
C PRO A 130 2.93 -17.26 -21.99
N GLU A 131 3.78 -17.31 -20.97
CA GLU A 131 3.38 -17.52 -19.58
C GLU A 131 2.63 -16.31 -18.96
N ALA A 132 2.70 -15.15 -19.61
CA ALA A 132 2.12 -13.89 -19.13
C ALA A 132 0.62 -13.74 -19.45
N ASP A 133 0.01 -14.69 -20.16
CA ASP A 133 -1.44 -14.71 -20.48
C ASP A 133 -2.31 -15.17 -19.30
N LYS A 134 -1.71 -15.60 -18.20
CA LYS A 134 -2.42 -15.64 -16.92
C LYS A 134 -2.52 -14.22 -16.42
N GLU A 135 -3.60 -13.56 -16.79
CA GLU A 135 -3.96 -12.21 -16.39
C GLU A 135 -4.06 -12.12 -14.86
N VAL A 136 -2.93 -11.97 -14.17
CA VAL A 136 -2.90 -11.62 -12.75
C VAL A 136 -3.14 -10.12 -12.69
N ARG A 137 -4.38 -9.71 -12.97
CA ARG A 137 -4.80 -8.33 -12.74
C ARG A 137 -4.61 -8.06 -11.24
N PHE A 138 -3.77 -7.09 -10.92
CA PHE A 138 -3.69 -6.54 -9.58
C PHE A 138 -5.05 -5.94 -9.22
N SER A 139 -5.82 -6.69 -8.42
CA SER A 139 -7.07 -6.21 -7.84
C SER A 139 -6.79 -5.91 -6.38
N LEU A 140 -6.79 -4.62 -6.03
CA LEU A 140 -6.71 -4.16 -4.63
C LEU A 140 -7.74 -4.90 -3.74
N ILE A 141 -8.90 -5.23 -4.32
CA ILE A 141 -9.99 -5.94 -3.64
C ILE A 141 -9.61 -7.41 -3.40
N ARG A 142 -8.96 -8.10 -4.36
CA ARG A 142 -8.50 -9.48 -4.19
C ARG A 142 -7.41 -9.60 -3.12
N GLU A 143 -6.43 -8.69 -3.13
CA GLU A 143 -5.37 -8.67 -2.11
C GLU A 143 -5.93 -8.39 -0.72
N ALA A 144 -6.87 -7.44 -0.60
CA ALA A 144 -7.59 -7.19 0.64
C ALA A 144 -8.36 -8.45 1.11
N ALA A 145 -9.07 -9.12 0.19
CA ALA A 145 -9.80 -10.35 0.48
C ALA A 145 -8.91 -11.52 0.91
N GLU A 146 -7.74 -11.72 0.30
CA GLU A 146 -6.78 -12.75 0.71
C GLU A 146 -6.23 -12.50 2.12
N ARG A 147 -5.92 -11.25 2.45
CA ARG A 147 -5.50 -10.88 3.80
C ARG A 147 -6.61 -11.07 4.83
N VAL A 148 -7.85 -10.70 4.48
CA VAL A 148 -9.01 -10.94 5.35
C VAL A 148 -9.24 -12.43 5.57
N ARG A 149 -9.15 -13.26 4.52
CA ARG A 149 -9.28 -14.73 4.63
C ARG A 149 -8.26 -15.37 5.58
N GLN A 150 -7.06 -14.80 5.69
CA GLN A 150 -6.02 -15.31 6.60
C GLN A 150 -6.30 -15.02 8.09
N HIS A 151 -7.18 -14.07 8.42
CA HIS A 151 -7.51 -13.68 9.81
C HIS A 151 -8.75 -14.38 10.37
N GLY A 152 -9.53 -15.07 9.52
CA GLY A 152 -10.51 -16.06 9.93
C GLY A 152 -11.76 -15.49 10.63
N GLY A 153 -12.64 -14.85 9.88
CA GLY A 153 -13.99 -14.47 10.36
C GLY A 153 -15.12 -14.50 9.32
N ALA A 154 -14.83 -14.90 8.07
CA ALA A 154 -15.80 -14.85 6.98
C ALA A 154 -16.83 -16.00 7.01
N PRO A 155 -18.13 -15.74 6.80
CA PRO A 155 -19.12 -16.79 6.56
C PRO A 155 -18.83 -17.50 5.22
N ALA A 156 -19.35 -18.72 5.06
CA ALA A 156 -19.06 -19.54 3.87
C ALA A 156 -19.58 -18.95 2.54
N ARG A 157 -20.53 -17.99 2.59
CA ARG A 157 -21.20 -17.44 1.42
C ARG A 157 -21.46 -15.95 1.57
N CYS A 158 -21.50 -15.26 0.43
CA CYS A 158 -21.90 -13.88 0.30
C CYS A 158 -23.31 -13.64 0.90
N GLN A 159 -23.42 -12.57 1.69
CA GLN A 159 -24.62 -12.16 2.39
C GLN A 159 -25.35 -10.99 1.70
N ILE A 160 -24.73 -10.35 0.70
CA ILE A 160 -25.32 -9.22 -0.04
C ILE A 160 -26.46 -9.71 -0.94
N GLY A 161 -26.17 -10.73 -1.76
CA GLY A 161 -27.16 -11.30 -2.67
C GLY A 161 -27.51 -10.39 -3.86
N GLY A 162 -28.44 -10.87 -4.70
CA GLY A 162 -28.92 -10.14 -5.86
C GLY A 162 -29.89 -9.00 -5.49
N PRO A 163 -30.18 -8.09 -6.42
CA PRO A 163 -30.96 -6.88 -6.17
C PRO A 163 -32.42 -7.13 -5.77
N ARG A 164 -32.93 -8.38 -5.88
CA ARG A 164 -34.26 -8.78 -5.40
C ARG A 164 -34.20 -9.67 -4.15
N GLY A 165 -33.04 -9.76 -3.51
CA GLY A 165 -32.81 -10.59 -2.33
C GLY A 165 -32.46 -12.04 -2.65
N GLU A 166 -32.02 -12.35 -3.89
CA GLU A 166 -31.56 -13.70 -4.22
C GLU A 166 -30.28 -14.04 -3.46
N ALA A 167 -30.21 -15.23 -2.86
CA ALA A 167 -28.99 -15.68 -2.19
C ALA A 167 -27.86 -15.88 -3.22
N CYS A 168 -26.65 -15.42 -2.87
CA CYS A 168 -25.47 -15.59 -3.70
C CYS A 168 -24.70 -16.86 -3.26
N PRO A 169 -24.38 -17.80 -4.18
CA PRO A 169 -23.64 -19.00 -3.83
C PRO A 169 -22.13 -18.77 -3.68
N GLU A 170 -21.62 -17.62 -4.14
CA GLU A 170 -20.20 -17.28 -4.12
C GLU A 170 -19.67 -17.11 -2.69
N PRO A 171 -18.39 -17.43 -2.45
CA PRO A 171 -17.78 -17.30 -1.13
C PRO A 171 -17.81 -15.84 -0.65
N ALA A 172 -17.98 -15.65 0.66
CA ALA A 172 -17.79 -14.34 1.28
C ALA A 172 -16.30 -14.09 1.46
N GLU A 173 -15.81 -13.00 0.89
CA GLU A 173 -14.39 -12.72 0.73
C GLU A 173 -14.01 -11.39 1.39
N VAL A 174 -14.95 -10.45 1.51
CA VAL A 174 -14.70 -9.12 2.03
C VAL A 174 -15.84 -8.66 2.94
N LYS A 175 -15.49 -7.99 4.04
CA LYS A 175 -16.44 -7.35 4.94
C LYS A 175 -16.59 -5.88 4.57
N LEU A 176 -17.82 -5.46 4.31
CA LEU A 176 -18.19 -4.06 4.14
C LEU A 176 -18.81 -3.54 5.43
N ALA A 177 -18.66 -2.25 5.66
CA ALA A 177 -19.44 -1.50 6.65
C ALA A 177 -19.97 -0.21 6.04
N ASP A 178 -21.08 0.29 6.57
CA ASP A 178 -21.55 1.63 6.26
C ASP A 178 -21.23 2.63 7.38
N SER A 179 -21.55 3.91 7.16
CA SER A 179 -21.32 4.97 8.14
C SER A 179 -22.17 4.85 9.42
N TRP A 180 -23.18 3.98 9.42
CA TRP A 180 -24.04 3.71 10.58
C TRP A 180 -23.59 2.50 11.39
N GLY A 181 -22.58 1.76 10.91
CA GLY A 181 -21.98 0.63 11.61
C GLY A 181 -22.63 -0.71 11.27
N ASP A 182 -23.53 -0.75 10.28
CA ASP A 182 -24.02 -2.01 9.74
C ASP A 182 -22.90 -2.66 8.94
N THR A 183 -22.76 -3.98 9.05
CA THR A 183 -21.70 -4.73 8.36
C THR A 183 -22.25 -5.94 7.62
N VAL A 184 -21.66 -6.24 6.47
CA VAL A 184 -22.07 -7.37 5.63
C VAL A 184 -20.85 -8.02 4.97
N TRP A 185 -20.87 -9.34 4.83
CA TRP A 185 -19.88 -10.05 4.05
C TRP A 185 -20.32 -10.23 2.60
N GLY A 186 -19.49 -9.81 1.65
CA GLY A 186 -19.74 -9.91 0.22
C GLY A 186 -18.74 -10.82 -0.49
N CYS A 187 -19.16 -11.43 -1.60
CA CYS A 187 -18.24 -11.85 -2.64
C CYS A 187 -17.71 -10.61 -3.39
N LEU A 188 -16.64 -10.77 -4.14
CA LEU A 188 -16.00 -9.64 -4.84
C LEU A 188 -16.98 -8.87 -5.75
N ALA A 189 -17.83 -9.58 -6.50
CA ALA A 189 -18.76 -8.96 -7.45
C ALA A 189 -19.79 -8.05 -6.75
N HIS A 190 -20.46 -8.57 -5.71
CA HIS A 190 -21.46 -7.78 -4.98
C HIS A 190 -20.83 -6.71 -4.09
N ALA A 191 -19.61 -6.92 -3.62
CA ALA A 191 -18.91 -5.90 -2.85
C ALA A 191 -18.53 -4.69 -3.71
N ASP A 192 -18.06 -4.93 -4.94
CA ASP A 192 -17.73 -3.89 -5.91
C ASP A 192 -18.97 -3.08 -6.31
N GLU A 193 -20.08 -3.77 -6.61
CA GLU A 193 -21.38 -3.13 -6.85
C GLU A 193 -21.84 -2.27 -5.66
N THR A 194 -21.70 -2.78 -4.44
CA THR A 194 -22.12 -2.08 -3.22
C THR A 194 -21.27 -0.83 -2.98
N LEU A 195 -19.95 -0.90 -3.16
CA LEU A 195 -19.07 0.26 -2.97
C LEU A 195 -19.32 1.38 -3.99
N LEU A 196 -19.72 1.02 -5.22
CA LEU A 196 -20.05 2.00 -6.25
C LEU A 196 -21.43 2.66 -6.04
N ASN A 197 -22.40 1.91 -5.53
CA ASN A 197 -23.80 2.36 -5.49
C ASN A 197 -24.26 2.81 -4.09
N ALA A 198 -23.69 2.25 -3.02
CA ALA A 198 -24.04 2.61 -1.65
C ALA A 198 -23.09 3.70 -1.13
N ARG A 199 -23.61 4.93 -1.01
CA ARG A 199 -22.84 6.06 -0.47
C ARG A 199 -22.46 5.80 0.98
N GLY A 200 -21.17 5.91 1.29
CA GLY A 200 -20.66 5.73 2.65
C GLY A 200 -20.38 4.28 3.03
N ALA A 201 -20.44 3.34 2.08
CA ALA A 201 -19.89 2.01 2.26
C ALA A 201 -18.35 2.06 2.18
N PHE A 202 -17.69 1.29 3.03
CA PHE A 202 -16.24 1.14 3.07
C PHE A 202 -15.84 -0.28 3.48
N LEU A 203 -14.58 -0.64 3.22
CA LEU A 203 -14.01 -1.91 3.65
C LEU A 203 -13.79 -1.91 5.16
N ALA A 204 -14.32 -2.91 5.85
CA ALA A 204 -14.23 -3.05 7.30
C ALA A 204 -13.16 -4.07 7.69
N ASN A 205 -12.40 -3.76 8.76
CA ASN A 205 -11.52 -4.73 9.41
C ASN A 205 -12.34 -5.68 10.32
N GLU A 206 -11.84 -6.90 10.56
CA GLU A 206 -12.48 -7.96 11.35
C GLU A 206 -12.48 -7.66 12.86
N ASP A 207 -11.53 -6.84 13.34
CA ASP A 207 -11.41 -6.50 14.76
C ASP A 207 -12.63 -5.70 15.22
N GLY A 208 -13.54 -6.34 15.96
CA GLY A 208 -14.77 -5.77 16.53
C GLY A 208 -14.58 -4.59 17.50
N GLN A 209 -13.41 -3.95 17.52
CA GLN A 209 -13.09 -2.73 18.25
C GLN A 209 -13.74 -1.46 17.66
N GLY A 210 -14.19 -1.51 16.39
CA GLY A 210 -14.74 -0.36 15.68
C GLY A 210 -13.79 0.84 15.65
N LEU A 211 -14.32 2.05 15.46
CA LEU A 211 -13.52 3.29 15.51
C LEU A 211 -12.99 3.61 16.92
N GLY A 212 -13.34 2.84 17.95
CA GLY A 212 -13.02 3.15 19.35
C GLY A 212 -11.52 3.22 19.64
N ALA A 213 -10.72 2.30 19.08
CA ALA A 213 -9.26 2.32 19.23
C ALA A 213 -8.64 3.55 18.54
N PHE A 214 -9.12 3.86 17.34
CA PHE A 214 -8.70 5.04 16.57
C PHE A 214 -9.04 6.36 17.30
N LEU A 215 -10.25 6.48 17.86
CA LEU A 215 -10.68 7.67 18.60
C LEU A 215 -9.90 7.87 19.91
N ARG A 216 -9.60 6.78 20.63
CA ARG A 216 -8.76 6.83 21.85
C ARG A 216 -7.34 7.32 21.54
N ASN A 217 -6.74 6.83 20.46
CA ASN A 217 -5.41 7.26 20.02
C ASN A 217 -5.38 8.75 19.60
N ARG A 218 -6.50 9.26 19.07
CA ARG A 218 -6.64 10.68 18.72
C ARG A 218 -6.84 11.59 19.94
N GLN A 219 -7.52 11.10 20.98
CA GLN A 219 -7.71 11.84 22.25
C GLN A 219 -6.46 11.84 23.13
N ALA A 220 -5.57 10.86 22.98
CA ALA A 220 -4.29 10.80 23.68
C ALA A 220 -3.26 11.85 23.21
N SER A 221 -3.58 12.68 22.20
CA SER A 221 -2.77 13.84 21.81
C SER A 221 -3.48 15.17 22.08
N PRO A 222 -3.48 15.70 23.33
CA PRO A 222 -3.78 17.09 23.58
C PRO A 222 -2.53 17.94 23.31
N THR A 223 -2.56 18.64 22.18
CA THR A 223 -2.07 20.03 22.00
C THR A 223 -1.09 20.55 23.06
N ALA A 224 0.21 20.31 22.84
CA ALA A 224 1.23 21.22 23.31
C ALA A 224 1.22 22.48 22.43
N ARG A 225 0.70 23.58 23.00
CA ARG A 225 1.10 25.00 22.84
C ARG A 225 -0.05 25.97 22.58
N THR A 226 -0.43 26.67 23.64
CA THR A 226 -0.48 28.14 23.73
C THR A 226 -0.09 28.45 25.19
N GLY A 227 0.79 29.36 25.59
CA GLY A 227 1.45 30.48 24.94
C GLY A 227 1.58 31.61 25.99
N ALA A 228 2.79 31.80 26.51
CA ALA A 228 3.37 33.05 27.04
C ALA A 228 2.77 33.79 28.28
N ALA A 229 3.61 33.83 29.32
CA ALA A 229 4.09 35.02 30.05
C ALA A 229 3.10 35.93 30.82
N ARG A 230 3.31 36.00 32.15
CA ARG A 230 3.36 37.30 32.84
C ARG A 230 4.39 37.32 33.97
N ARG A 231 5.30 38.28 33.85
CA ARG A 231 6.37 38.65 34.78
C ARG A 231 5.82 39.13 36.13
N GLN A 232 6.62 38.84 37.18
CA GLN A 232 6.93 39.65 38.37
C GLN A 232 5.78 40.26 39.21
N ARG A 233 5.72 39.85 40.48
CA ARG A 233 5.80 40.74 41.66
C ARG A 233 6.06 39.92 42.94
N ARG A 234 7.12 40.28 43.67
CA ARG A 234 7.44 39.86 45.06
C ARG A 234 6.37 40.38 46.03
N PRO A 235 6.26 39.77 47.22
CA PRO A 235 6.05 40.54 48.44
C PRO A 235 7.20 40.34 49.43
N SER A 236 7.50 41.42 50.13
CA SER A 236 8.11 41.41 51.47
C SER A 236 7.07 40.99 52.50
#